data_AF-A0A642UCP0-F1
#
_entry.id   AF-A0A642UCP0-F1
#
_cell.length_a   1.000
_cell.length_b   1.000
_cell.length_c   1.000
_cell.angle_alpha   90.00
_cell.angle_beta   90.00
_cell.angle_gamma   90.00
#
_symmetry.space_group_name_H-M   'P 1'
#
loop_
_entity.id
_entity.type
_entity.pdbx_description
1 polymer ?
#
loop_
_entity_poly.entity_id
_entity_poly.type
_entity_poly.pdbx_seq_one_letter_code
_entity_poly.pdbx_strand_id
1 'polypeptide(L)'
;MPFETSQEVRDRRAREYHSVMLVSATRGVLEGTIIGLLSGALLMYRYNHGVNRKFFHTSYKVAYMACWDLAGMTWRMDEAKQKLRKQALVENQLRQDAYMNQEFYGRK
;
A
#
# COMPACT_ATOMS: atom_id res chain seq x y z
N MET A 1 -34.06 -14.75 -0.58
CA MET A 1 -32.71 -14.17 -0.61
C MET A 1 -31.74 -15.25 -0.14
N PRO A 2 -30.80 -15.71 -0.97
CA PRO A 2 -29.84 -16.72 -0.53
C PRO A 2 -28.98 -16.12 0.59
N PHE A 3 -28.90 -16.83 1.73
CA PHE A 3 -27.93 -16.52 2.77
C PHE A 3 -26.53 -16.78 2.20
N GLU A 4 -25.87 -15.75 1.66
CA GLU A 4 -24.41 -15.82 1.43
C GLU A 4 -23.79 -16.19 2.77
N THR A 5 -23.01 -17.27 2.77
CA THR A 5 -22.40 -17.75 4.02
C THR A 5 -21.42 -16.69 4.51
N SER A 6 -21.28 -16.53 5.83
CA SER A 6 -20.36 -15.54 6.41
C SER A 6 -18.91 -15.69 5.92
N GLN A 7 -18.54 -16.86 5.39
CA GLN A 7 -17.25 -17.11 4.75
C GLN A 7 -17.14 -16.45 3.36
N GLU A 8 -18.15 -16.56 2.49
CA GLU A 8 -18.11 -15.98 1.15
C GLU A 8 -17.99 -14.46 1.17
N VAL A 9 -18.68 -13.80 2.10
CA VAL A 9 -18.58 -12.34 2.31
C VAL A 9 -17.17 -11.95 2.79
N ARG A 10 -16.57 -12.75 3.69
CA ARG A 10 -15.19 -12.53 4.16
C ARG A 10 -14.17 -12.71 3.03
N ASP A 11 -14.33 -13.74 2.21
CA ASP A 11 -13.43 -14.02 1.09
C ASP A 11 -13.53 -12.96 -0.01
N ARG A 12 -14.75 -12.46 -0.27
CA ARG A 12 -14.95 -11.35 -1.21
C ARG A 12 -14.25 -10.08 -0.73
N ARG A 13 -14.39 -9.73 0.55
CA ARG A 13 -13.68 -8.59 1.16
C ARG A 13 -12.17 -8.78 1.14
N ALA A 14 -11.67 -9.99 1.42
CA ALA A 14 -10.26 -10.30 1.37
C ALA A 14 -9.68 -10.10 -0.04
N ARG A 15 -10.42 -10.51 -1.08
CA ARG A 15 -10.02 -10.30 -2.48
C ARG A 15 -9.99 -8.82 -2.86
N GLU A 16 -10.97 -8.02 -2.42
CA GLU A 16 -10.98 -6.58 -2.62
C GLU A 16 -9.81 -5.88 -1.92
N TYR A 17 -9.49 -6.27 -0.68
CA TYR A 17 -8.31 -5.75 0.01
C TYR A 17 -7.01 -6.14 -0.70
N HIS A 18 -6.93 -7.37 -1.22
CA HIS A 18 -5.76 -7.85 -1.93
C HIS A 18 -5.52 -7.10 -3.24
N SER A 19 -6.58 -6.82 -4.01
CA SER A 19 -6.46 -6.05 -5.26
C SER A 19 -6.03 -4.61 -5.01
N VAL A 20 -6.59 -3.95 -3.98
CA VAL A 20 -6.19 -2.60 -3.57
C VAL A 20 -4.73 -2.57 -3.10
N MET A 21 -4.30 -3.57 -2.32
CA MET A 21 -2.90 -3.68 -1.89
C MET A 21 -1.95 -3.94 -3.06
N LEU A 22 -2.34 -4.75 -4.05
CA LEU A 22 -1.53 -4.96 -5.24
C LEU A 22 -1.34 -3.66 -6.04
N VAL A 23 -2.41 -2.90 -6.24
CA VAL A 23 -2.35 -1.62 -6.96
C VAL A 23 -1.53 -0.57 -6.18
N SER A 24 -1.66 -0.52 -4.85
CA SER A 24 -0.85 0.40 -4.04
C SER A 24 0.62 -0.03 -4.00
N ALA A 25 0.89 -1.33 -4.01
CA ALA A 25 2.23 -1.89 -4.06
C ALA A 25 2.92 -1.58 -5.38
N THR A 26 2.27 -1.79 -6.53
CA THR A 26 2.85 -1.45 -7.85
C THR A 26 3.14 0.05 -7.98
N ARG A 27 2.25 0.89 -7.45
CA ARG A 27 2.50 2.34 -7.36
C ARG A 27 3.67 2.68 -6.44
N GLY A 28 3.82 1.96 -5.33
CA GLY A 28 4.94 2.10 -4.41
C GLY A 28 6.27 1.69 -5.02
N VAL A 29 6.31 0.62 -5.83
CA VAL A 29 7.51 0.23 -6.60
C VAL A 29 7.90 1.36 -7.52
N LEU A 30 7.00 1.85 -8.39
CA LEU A 30 7.31 2.92 -9.35
C LEU A 30 7.91 4.16 -8.68
N GLU A 31 7.36 4.58 -7.55
CA GLU A 31 7.88 5.72 -6.80
C GLU A 31 9.22 5.42 -6.12
N GLY A 32 9.37 4.22 -5.57
CA GLY A 32 10.64 3.72 -5.06
C GLY A 32 11.72 3.72 -6.13
N THR A 33 11.40 3.30 -7.35
CA THR A 33 12.35 3.25 -8.47
C THR A 33 12.78 4.66 -8.87
N ILE A 34 11.86 5.63 -8.91
CA ILE A 34 12.18 7.04 -9.21
C ILE A 34 13.10 7.61 -8.12
N ILE A 35 12.78 7.40 -6.84
CA ILE A 35 13.60 7.88 -5.73
C ILE A 35 14.98 7.20 -5.75
N GLY A 36 15.04 5.90 -6.01
CA GLY A 36 16.27 5.14 -6.14
C GLY A 36 17.15 5.62 -7.30
N LEU A 37 16.55 5.96 -8.45
CA LEU A 37 17.26 6.55 -9.59
C LEU A 37 17.83 7.93 -9.27
N LEU A 38 17.02 8.83 -8.69
CA LEU A 38 17.44 10.20 -8.37
C LEU A 38 18.53 10.20 -7.30
N SER A 39 18.33 9.45 -6.21
CA SER A 39 19.31 9.32 -5.12
C SER A 39 20.57 8.59 -5.56
N GLY A 40 20.44 7.53 -6.35
CA GLY A 40 21.56 6.80 -6.94
C GLY A 40 22.38 7.66 -7.91
N ALA A 41 21.71 8.47 -8.75
CA ALA A 41 22.37 9.40 -9.66
C ALA A 41 23.11 10.52 -8.91
N LEU A 42 22.52 11.07 -7.84
CA LEU A 42 23.18 12.05 -6.97
C LEU A 42 24.40 11.48 -6.26
N LEU A 43 24.28 10.27 -5.71
CA LEU A 43 25.40 9.58 -5.07
C LEU A 43 26.50 9.27 -6.08
N MET A 44 26.13 8.80 -7.27
CA MET A 44 27.09 8.56 -8.34
C MET A 44 27.78 9.87 -8.76
N TYR A 45 27.05 10.96 -8.95
CA TYR A 45 27.65 12.26 -9.28
C TYR A 45 28.62 12.75 -8.19
N ARG A 46 28.25 12.62 -6.92
CA ARG A 46 29.08 13.09 -5.79
C ARG A 46 30.32 12.24 -5.54
N TYR A 47 30.22 10.91 -5.70
CA TYR A 47 31.29 9.98 -5.34
C TYR A 47 32.11 9.44 -6.53
N ASN A 48 31.68 9.65 -7.78
CA ASN A 48 32.40 9.18 -8.97
C ASN A 48 33.62 10.06 -9.37
N HIS A 49 33.99 11.04 -8.55
CA HIS A 49 35.24 11.81 -8.68
C HIS A 49 36.41 11.25 -7.85
N GLY A 50 36.20 10.19 -7.05
CA GLY A 50 37.26 9.56 -6.25
C GLY A 50 38.01 8.45 -6.97
N VAL A 51 39.28 8.22 -6.59
CA VAL A 51 40.22 7.22 -7.14
C VAL A 51 39.70 5.77 -7.06
N ASN A 52 38.70 5.50 -6.21
CA ASN A 52 38.16 4.17 -5.99
C ASN A 52 36.90 3.91 -6.84
N ARG A 53 37.09 3.80 -8.16
CA ARG A 53 36.07 3.58 -9.21
C ARG A 53 35.18 2.33 -9.06
N LYS A 54 35.38 1.52 -8.01
CA LYS A 54 34.68 0.24 -7.76
C LYS A 54 33.51 0.33 -6.78
N PHE A 55 33.24 1.49 -6.17
CA PHE A 55 32.23 1.60 -5.09
C PHE A 55 30.81 1.21 -5.51
N PHE A 56 30.50 1.21 -6.81
CA PHE A 56 29.19 0.84 -7.34
C PHE A 56 29.32 -0.34 -8.33
N HIS A 57 29.71 -1.51 -7.82
CA HIS A 57 29.58 -2.77 -8.57
C HIS A 57 28.10 -2.99 -8.94
N THR A 58 27.83 -3.57 -10.11
CA THR A 58 26.47 -3.75 -10.66
C THR A 58 25.51 -4.38 -9.65
N SER A 59 25.97 -5.35 -8.86
CA SER A 59 25.18 -6.01 -7.82
C SER A 59 24.72 -5.06 -6.71
N TYR A 60 25.56 -4.11 -6.30
CA TYR A 60 25.20 -3.11 -5.28
C TYR A 60 24.23 -2.07 -5.82
N LYS A 61 24.29 -1.72 -7.11
CA LYS A 61 23.28 -0.87 -7.75
C LYS A 61 21.91 -1.55 -7.74
N VAL A 62 21.86 -2.83 -8.09
CA VAL A 62 20.61 -3.61 -8.10
C VAL A 62 20.05 -3.74 -6.69
N ALA A 63 20.88 -4.07 -5.70
CA ALA A 63 20.46 -4.14 -4.31
C ALA A 63 19.96 -2.78 -3.78
N TYR A 64 20.62 -1.68 -4.15
CA TYR A 64 20.21 -0.33 -3.77
C TYR A 64 18.84 0.03 -4.34
N MET A 65 18.59 -0.28 -5.61
CA MET A 65 17.29 -0.07 -6.25
C MET A 65 16.20 -0.95 -5.62
N ALA A 66 16.50 -2.22 -5.37
CA ALA A 66 15.57 -3.14 -4.72
C ALA A 66 15.18 -2.67 -3.30
N CYS A 67 16.13 -2.10 -2.54
CA CYS A 67 15.83 -1.51 -1.24
C CYS A 67 14.87 -0.32 -1.34
N TRP A 68 15.05 0.55 -2.34
CA TRP A 68 14.15 1.68 -2.56
C TRP A 68 12.78 1.26 -3.06
N ASP A 69 12.70 0.25 -3.93
CA ASP A 69 11.43 -0.33 -4.38
C ASP A 69 10.66 -0.92 -3.20
N LEU A 70 11.34 -1.66 -2.31
CA LEU A 70 10.72 -2.27 -1.12
C LEU A 70 10.29 -1.20 -0.10
N ALA A 71 11.09 -0.15 0.08
CA ALA A 71 10.71 1.01 0.90
C ALA A 71 9.48 1.74 0.34
N GLY A 72 9.41 1.96 -0.98
CA GLY A 72 8.25 2.57 -1.63
C GLY A 72 6.99 1.70 -1.53
N MET A 73 7.14 0.39 -1.74
CA MET A 73 6.05 -0.59 -1.57
C MET A 73 5.48 -0.58 -0.16
N THR A 74 6.34 -0.68 0.86
CA THR A 74 5.93 -0.73 2.27
C THR A 74 5.23 0.55 2.70
N TRP A 75 5.76 1.72 2.29
CA TRP A 75 5.15 3.01 2.59
C TRP A 75 3.74 3.13 2.01
N ARG A 76 3.57 2.80 0.72
CA ARG A 76 2.26 2.89 0.05
C ARG A 76 1.27 1.83 0.49
N MET A 77 1.74 0.65 0.86
CA MET A 77 0.91 -0.34 1.51
C MET A 77 0.42 0.15 2.88
N ASP A 78 1.26 0.80 3.69
CA ASP A 78 0.84 1.32 5.00
C ASP A 78 -0.19 2.44 4.85
N GLU A 79 0.02 3.36 3.91
CA GLU A 79 -0.94 4.42 3.61
C GLU A 79 -2.30 3.84 3.15
N ALA A 80 -2.28 2.81 2.30
CA ALA A 80 -3.49 2.13 1.84
C ALA A 80 -4.21 1.42 3.00
N LYS A 81 -3.48 0.72 3.88
CA LYS A 81 -4.04 0.09 5.08
C LYS A 81 -4.71 1.11 6.00
N GLN A 82 -4.09 2.27 6.20
CA GLN A 82 -4.68 3.34 7.01
C GLN A 82 -5.98 3.87 6.40
N LYS A 83 -6.04 4.07 5.08
CA LYS A 83 -7.27 4.49 4.37
C LYS A 83 -8.38 3.44 4.49
N LEU A 84 -8.05 2.17 4.29
CA LEU A 84 -9.01 1.06 4.41
C LEU A 84 -9.55 0.93 5.84
N ARG A 85 -8.70 1.09 6.86
CA ARG A 85 -9.13 1.11 8.27
C ARG A 85 -10.10 2.24 8.55
N LYS A 86 -9.82 3.44 8.06
CA LYS A 86 -10.73 4.60 8.19
C LYS A 86 -12.07 4.34 7.49
N GLN A 87 -12.05 3.80 6.28
CA GLN A 87 -13.26 3.44 5.54
C GLN A 87 -14.09 2.39 6.26
N ALA A 88 -13.46 1.35 6.81
CA ALA A 88 -14.15 0.32 7.60
C ALA A 88 -14.76 0.88 8.89
N LEU A 89 -14.09 1.81 9.57
CA LEU A 89 -14.62 2.50 10.75
C LEU A 89 -15.87 3.32 10.40
N VAL A 90 -15.80 4.11 9.33
CA VAL A 90 -16.93 4.92 8.85
C VAL A 90 -18.10 4.04 8.41
N GLU A 91 -17.84 2.93 7.71
CA GLU A 91 -18.87 1.97 7.31
C GLU A 91 -19.58 1.33 8.52
N ASN A 92 -18.83 1.01 9.58
CA ASN A 92 -19.41 0.48 10.81
C ASN A 92 -20.28 1.51 11.54
N GLN A 93 -19.83 2.78 11.60
CA GLN A 93 -20.62 3.87 12.18
C GLN A 93 -21.93 4.09 11.40
N LEU A 94 -21.84 4.16 10.06
CA LEU A 94 -23.02 4.27 9.18
C LEU A 94 -23.98 3.10 9.35
N ARG A 95 -23.47 1.87 9.51
CA ARG A 95 -24.32 0.71 9.79
C ARG A 95 -25.00 0.81 11.15
N GLN A 96 -24.27 1.21 12.19
CA GLN A 96 -24.84 1.42 13.52
C GLN A 96 -25.93 2.49 13.47
N ASP A 97 -25.68 3.63 12.82
CA ASP A 97 -26.67 4.69 12.65
C ASP A 97 -27.90 4.23 11.84
N ALA A 98 -27.70 3.41 10.81
CA ALA A 98 -28.79 2.83 10.03
C ALA A 98 -29.66 1.85 10.84
N TYR A 99 -29.04 0.99 11.66
CA TYR A 99 -29.77 0.09 12.57
C TYR A 99 -30.52 0.87 13.64
N MET A 100 -29.89 1.87 14.25
CA MET A 100 -30.54 2.75 15.22
C MET A 100 -31.73 3.48 14.59
N ASN A 101 -31.58 4.04 13.39
CA ASN A 101 -32.69 4.68 12.68
C ASN A 101 -33.82 3.69 12.33
N GLN A 102 -33.51 2.45 11.96
CA GLN A 102 -34.53 1.42 11.73
C GLN A 102 -35.27 1.01 13.00
N GLU A 103 -34.58 0.89 14.15
CA GLU A 103 -35.22 0.58 15.43
C GLU A 103 -36.09 1.73 15.95
N PHE A 104 -35.67 2.97 15.71
CA PHE A 104 -36.43 4.17 16.11
C PHE A 104 -37.62 4.47 15.19
N TYR A 105 -37.49 4.29 13.87
CA TYR A 105 -38.59 4.56 12.91
C TYR A 105 -39.49 3.35 12.62
N GLY A 106 -39.03 2.12 12.87
CA GLY A 106 -39.81 0.89 12.65
C GLY A 106 -40.77 0.54 13.79
N ARG A 107 -40.83 1.36 14.85
CA ARG A 107 -41.70 1.16 16.02
C ARG A 107 -42.93 2.08 16.02
N LYS A 108 -43.58 2.25 14.87
CA LYS A 108 -44.90 2.87 14.71
C LYS A 108 -45.86 1.92 14.02
#